data_AF-A0A2E8E5B0-F1
#
_entry.id   AF-A0A2E8E5B0-F1
#
_cell.length_a   1.000
_cell.length_b   1.000
_cell.length_c   1.000
_cell.angle_alpha   90.00
_cell.angle_beta   90.00
_cell.angle_gamma   90.00
#
_symmetry.space_group_name_H-M   'P 1'
#
loop_
_entity.id
_entity.type
_entity.pdbx_description
1 polymer ?
#
loop_
_entity_poly.entity_id
_entity_poly.type
_entity_poly.pdbx_seq_one_letter_code
_entity_poly.pdbx_strand_id
1 'polypeptide(L)'
;MNDMSPASLLGHPEIVTPTAPWCCWLGNLELGILLLTQPWLSDAGLSRADLERRLGRWGADMPVGAVYFQRVSRASAALEAGGQLAGRGAGRSRRFSLTPAGFAAMLLNLQIVRDDPTVDGRRFEFQRALVSMANVVLDRLLELPSDPGLGPSLDEWFDAVDALEVLGRPVMTDAVYADAFNVLRLVERQQERVRQLERLAEARLSSAAAPAALARQARLAQADGLPGTTDADLTAMLQTARSLAAAGLPQLAARADIVRYRAYHRYLAELTTLYASELKVVDMARFRRVMTGRPA
;
A
#
# COMPACT_ATOMS: atom_id res chain seq x y z
N MET A 1 -16.04 5.84 21.02
CA MET A 1 -16.43 4.93 19.92
C MET A 1 -15.17 4.54 19.19
N ASN A 2 -14.85 3.25 19.10
CA ASN A 2 -13.71 2.81 18.31
C ASN A 2 -14.02 3.05 16.83
N ASP A 3 -13.16 3.78 16.14
CA ASP A 3 -13.21 3.98 14.70
C ASP A 3 -13.02 2.62 14.00
N MET A 4 -13.93 2.27 13.10
CA MET A 4 -13.89 1.01 12.31
C MET A 4 -13.35 1.25 10.90
N SER A 5 -12.74 2.41 10.64
CA SER A 5 -12.08 2.68 9.37
C SER A 5 -10.99 1.61 9.08
N PRO A 6 -10.73 1.29 7.81
CA PRO A 6 -9.64 0.38 7.46
C PRO A 6 -8.30 0.77 8.11
N ALA A 7 -8.01 2.08 8.19
CA ALA A 7 -6.81 2.62 8.82
C ALA A 7 -6.71 2.27 10.31
N SER A 8 -7.83 2.33 11.04
CA SER A 8 -7.92 1.93 12.44
C SER A 8 -7.74 0.41 12.60
N LEU A 9 -8.47 -0.39 11.81
CA LEU A 9 -8.43 -1.85 11.89
C LEU A 9 -7.03 -2.43 11.61
N LEU A 10 -6.37 -1.93 10.56
CA LEU A 10 -5.02 -2.36 10.18
C LEU A 10 -3.92 -1.61 10.96
N GLY A 11 -4.31 -0.58 11.72
CA GLY A 11 -3.42 0.19 12.59
C GLY A 11 -3.10 -0.50 13.91
N HIS A 12 -4.00 -1.36 14.39
CA HIS A 12 -3.97 -1.99 15.72
C HIS A 12 -4.14 -3.52 15.64
N PRO A 13 -3.21 -4.24 14.99
CA PRO A 13 -3.31 -5.69 14.77
C PRO A 13 -3.39 -6.48 16.07
N GLU A 14 -2.81 -5.99 17.16
CA GLU A 14 -2.85 -6.59 18.50
C GLU A 14 -4.27 -6.70 19.07
N ILE A 15 -5.18 -5.81 18.64
CA ILE A 15 -6.59 -5.81 19.05
C ILE A 15 -7.43 -6.65 18.08
N VAL A 16 -7.15 -6.54 16.78
CA VAL A 16 -7.99 -7.09 15.72
C VAL A 16 -7.70 -8.57 15.46
N THR A 17 -6.43 -8.93 15.29
CA THR A 17 -6.01 -10.28 14.86
C THR A 17 -6.55 -11.42 15.74
N PRO A 18 -6.68 -11.29 17.08
CA PRO A 18 -7.25 -12.34 17.91
C PRO A 18 -8.71 -12.70 17.58
N THR A 19 -9.48 -11.74 17.05
CA THR A 19 -10.90 -11.93 16.72
C THR A 19 -11.14 -12.07 15.22
N ALA A 20 -10.29 -11.46 14.40
CA ALA A 20 -10.33 -11.52 12.95
C ALA A 20 -8.90 -11.68 12.39
N PRO A 21 -8.33 -12.91 12.41
CA PRO A 21 -6.96 -13.17 11.93
C PRO A 21 -6.74 -12.77 10.47
N TRP A 22 -7.81 -12.74 9.69
CA TRP A 22 -7.81 -12.34 8.29
C TRP A 22 -7.59 -10.84 8.10
N CYS A 23 -7.98 -10.01 9.08
CA CYS A 23 -7.91 -8.56 9.05
C CYS A 23 -6.54 -8.07 9.52
N CYS A 24 -5.51 -8.38 8.72
CA CYS A 24 -4.14 -8.00 9.00
C CYS A 24 -3.51 -7.24 7.82
N TRP A 25 -2.38 -6.62 8.09
CA TRP A 25 -1.63 -5.90 7.07
C TRP A 25 -0.99 -6.86 6.08
N LEU A 26 -1.19 -6.59 4.79
CA LEU A 26 -0.67 -7.40 3.69
C LEU A 26 0.40 -6.63 2.92
N GLY A 27 1.45 -7.35 2.50
CA GLY A 27 2.46 -6.83 1.60
C GLY A 27 2.05 -6.97 0.12
N ASN A 28 2.90 -6.46 -0.77
CA ASN A 28 2.63 -6.49 -2.21
C ASN A 28 2.50 -7.94 -2.73
N LEU A 29 3.31 -8.87 -2.23
CA LEU A 29 3.24 -10.25 -2.68
C LEU A 29 1.91 -10.89 -2.28
N GLU A 30 1.47 -10.68 -1.03
CA GLU A 30 0.21 -11.19 -0.50
C GLU A 30 -0.98 -10.62 -1.28
N LEU A 31 -1.02 -9.30 -1.50
CA LEU A 31 -2.07 -8.66 -2.29
C LEU A 31 -2.11 -9.18 -3.73
N GLY A 32 -0.95 -9.41 -4.35
CA GLY A 32 -0.87 -10.02 -5.67
C GLY A 32 -1.43 -11.44 -5.70
N ILE A 33 -1.14 -12.25 -4.67
CA ILE A 33 -1.71 -13.60 -4.54
C ILE A 33 -3.23 -13.53 -4.45
N LEU A 34 -3.78 -12.67 -3.58
CA LEU A 34 -5.23 -12.54 -3.39
C LEU A 34 -5.95 -12.08 -4.66
N LEU A 35 -5.33 -11.19 -5.46
CA LEU A 35 -5.91 -10.79 -6.74
C LEU A 35 -5.90 -11.93 -7.77
N LEU A 36 -4.91 -12.82 -7.77
CA LEU A 36 -4.85 -13.94 -8.71
C LEU A 36 -5.80 -15.09 -8.37
N THR A 37 -6.15 -15.24 -7.09
CA THR A 37 -6.97 -16.36 -6.59
C THR A 37 -8.46 -16.06 -6.55
N GLN A 38 -8.91 -14.95 -7.15
CA GLN A 38 -10.32 -14.56 -7.20
C GLN A 38 -11.16 -15.66 -7.86
N PRO A 39 -12.38 -15.93 -7.35
CA PRO A 39 -13.21 -17.04 -7.84
C PRO A 39 -13.58 -16.88 -9.32
N TRP A 40 -13.80 -15.66 -9.80
CA TRP A 40 -14.07 -15.36 -11.21
C TRP A 40 -12.84 -15.39 -12.13
N LEU A 41 -11.63 -15.57 -11.59
CA LEU A 41 -10.39 -15.73 -12.37
C LEU A 41 -9.85 -17.16 -12.35
N SER A 42 -10.16 -17.92 -11.31
CA SER A 42 -9.62 -19.26 -11.10
C SER A 42 -10.50 -20.09 -10.17
N ASP A 43 -11.61 -20.63 -10.70
CA ASP A 43 -12.56 -21.46 -9.95
C ASP A 43 -11.90 -22.66 -9.24
N ALA A 44 -11.00 -23.38 -9.94
CA ALA A 44 -10.29 -24.53 -9.36
C ALA A 44 -9.14 -24.17 -8.39
N GLY A 45 -8.90 -22.88 -8.15
CA GLY A 45 -7.74 -22.38 -7.40
C GLY A 45 -6.40 -22.53 -8.13
N LEU A 46 -5.35 -21.88 -7.60
CA LEU A 46 -4.01 -21.85 -8.18
C LEU A 46 -2.99 -22.65 -7.35
N SER A 47 -2.07 -23.35 -8.02
CA SER A 47 -0.93 -23.96 -7.34
C SER A 47 0.13 -22.91 -7.00
N ARG A 48 1.05 -23.23 -6.08
CA ARG A 48 2.19 -22.33 -5.76
C ARG A 48 3.06 -22.02 -6.97
N ALA A 49 3.24 -22.99 -7.87
CA ALA A 49 4.01 -22.81 -9.09
C ALA A 49 3.28 -21.89 -10.10
N ASP A 50 1.95 -21.97 -10.15
CA ASP A 50 1.17 -21.07 -11.00
C ASP A 50 1.16 -19.64 -10.44
N LEU A 51 1.04 -19.49 -9.12
CA LEU A 51 1.17 -18.21 -8.43
C LEU A 51 2.54 -17.58 -8.71
N GLU A 52 3.63 -18.31 -8.48
CA GLU A 52 4.98 -17.82 -8.78
C GLU A 52 5.13 -17.39 -10.24
N ARG A 53 4.69 -18.21 -11.19
CA ARG A 53 4.81 -17.90 -12.62
C ARG A 53 4.01 -16.65 -13.00
N ARG A 54 2.77 -16.52 -12.50
CA ARG A 54 1.90 -15.37 -12.80
C ARG A 54 2.43 -14.09 -12.14
N LEU A 55 2.83 -14.16 -10.87
CA LEU A 55 3.42 -13.04 -10.14
C LEU A 55 4.79 -12.65 -10.71
N GLY A 56 5.57 -13.61 -11.19
CA GLY A 56 6.86 -13.36 -11.84
C GLY A 56 6.70 -12.58 -13.13
N ARG A 57 5.63 -12.83 -13.90
CA ARG A 57 5.27 -11.99 -15.06
C ARG A 57 4.89 -10.57 -14.63
N TRP A 58 4.09 -10.41 -13.58
CA TRP A 58 3.78 -9.09 -13.04
C TRP A 58 5.01 -8.37 -12.49
N GLY A 59 5.94 -9.08 -11.87
CA GLY A 59 7.17 -8.52 -11.30
C GLY A 59 8.11 -7.90 -12.33
N ALA A 60 7.93 -8.17 -13.62
CA ALA A 60 8.64 -7.48 -14.68
C ALA A 60 8.15 -6.04 -14.87
N ASP A 61 6.84 -5.81 -14.70
CA ASP A 61 6.17 -4.56 -15.03
C ASP A 61 5.64 -3.79 -13.80
N MET A 62 5.60 -4.45 -12.63
CA MET A 62 5.02 -3.93 -11.40
C MET A 62 5.94 -4.15 -10.19
N PRO A 63 5.91 -3.26 -9.18
CA PRO A 63 6.77 -3.36 -8.01
C PRO A 63 6.25 -4.37 -6.97
N VAL A 64 6.04 -5.63 -7.39
CA VAL A 64 5.66 -6.75 -6.50
C VAL A 64 6.76 -7.07 -5.47
N GLY A 65 8.01 -6.73 -5.82
CA GLY A 65 9.20 -7.13 -5.09
C GLY A 65 9.74 -8.48 -5.57
N ALA A 66 10.73 -9.05 -4.87
CA ALA A 66 11.33 -10.32 -5.26
C ALA A 66 10.30 -11.46 -5.25
N VAL A 67 10.07 -12.09 -6.41
CA VAL A 67 9.19 -13.24 -6.58
C VAL A 67 10.03 -14.48 -6.82
N TYR A 68 9.97 -15.43 -5.89
CA TYR A 68 10.57 -16.76 -6.02
C TYR A 68 9.79 -17.76 -5.19
N PHE A 69 9.80 -19.03 -5.59
CA PHE A 69 8.97 -20.10 -5.05
C PHE A 69 8.88 -20.17 -3.52
N GLN A 70 10.01 -20.01 -2.81
CA GLN A 70 10.02 -20.06 -1.34
C GLN A 70 9.22 -18.92 -0.72
N ARG A 71 9.33 -17.70 -1.27
CA ARG A 71 8.60 -16.54 -0.77
C ARG A 71 7.11 -16.66 -1.05
N VAL A 72 6.75 -17.11 -2.25
CA VAL A 72 5.35 -17.41 -2.63
C VAL A 72 4.77 -18.50 -1.73
N SER A 73 5.55 -19.53 -1.43
CA SER A 73 5.12 -20.61 -0.52
C SER A 73 4.85 -20.10 0.90
N ARG A 74 5.73 -19.27 1.46
CA ARG A 74 5.55 -18.67 2.79
C ARG A 74 4.36 -17.73 2.82
N ALA A 75 4.22 -16.85 1.83
CA ALA A 75 3.09 -15.92 1.74
C ALA A 75 1.76 -16.67 1.60
N SER A 76 1.68 -17.68 0.73
CA SER A 76 0.46 -18.49 0.56
C SER A 76 0.10 -19.24 1.83
N ALA A 77 1.10 -19.79 2.55
CA ALA A 77 0.87 -20.48 3.82
C ALA A 77 0.42 -19.53 4.93
N ALA A 78 0.98 -18.31 5.00
CA ALA A 78 0.56 -17.29 5.95
C ALA A 78 -0.88 -16.82 5.69
N LEU A 79 -1.22 -16.58 4.42
CA LEU A 79 -2.58 -16.22 4.00
C LEU A 79 -3.58 -17.36 4.24
N GLU A 80 -3.15 -18.61 4.11
CA GLU A 80 -4.00 -19.76 4.48
C GLU A 80 -4.19 -19.84 6.00
N ALA A 81 -3.12 -19.66 6.78
CA ALA A 81 -3.19 -19.69 8.25
C ALA A 81 -4.06 -18.55 8.83
N GLY A 82 -4.07 -17.37 8.19
CA GLY A 82 -4.94 -16.26 8.56
C GLY A 82 -6.37 -16.37 8.01
N GLY A 83 -6.68 -17.42 7.23
CA GLY A 83 -8.00 -17.65 6.66
C GLY A 83 -8.33 -16.85 5.41
N GLN A 84 -7.37 -16.12 4.83
CA GLN A 84 -7.54 -15.38 3.57
C GLN A 84 -7.55 -16.30 2.33
N LEU A 85 -6.90 -17.47 2.41
CA LEU A 85 -6.92 -18.49 1.37
C LEU A 85 -7.45 -19.81 1.92
N ALA A 86 -8.14 -20.57 1.08
CA ALA A 86 -8.48 -21.95 1.33
C ALA A 86 -7.62 -22.87 0.46
N GLY A 87 -6.90 -23.80 1.07
CA GLY A 87 -6.12 -24.82 0.37
C GLY A 87 -6.87 -26.13 0.20
N ARG A 88 -6.94 -26.62 -1.04
CA ARG A 88 -7.49 -27.94 -1.39
C ARG A 88 -6.37 -28.85 -1.92
N GLY A 89 -6.38 -30.13 -1.55
CA GLY A 89 -5.34 -31.10 -1.92
C GLY A 89 -4.07 -31.00 -1.04
N ALA A 90 -2.99 -31.69 -1.42
CA ALA A 90 -1.77 -31.78 -0.60
C ALA A 90 -0.48 -31.65 -1.43
N GLY A 91 0.64 -31.34 -0.76
CA GLY A 91 1.96 -31.30 -1.39
C GLY A 91 2.05 -30.34 -2.58
N ARG A 92 2.56 -30.84 -3.72
CA ARG A 92 2.75 -30.06 -4.95
C ARG A 92 1.45 -29.77 -5.71
N SER A 93 0.41 -30.58 -5.51
CA SER A 93 -0.91 -30.40 -6.15
C SER A 93 -1.86 -29.56 -5.30
N ARG A 94 -1.44 -29.07 -4.12
CA ARG A 94 -2.25 -28.17 -3.30
C ARG A 94 -2.58 -26.89 -4.08
N ARG A 95 -3.86 -26.56 -4.18
CA ARG A 95 -4.39 -25.38 -4.86
C ARG A 95 -5.04 -24.43 -3.86
N PHE A 96 -4.89 -23.14 -4.10
CA PHE A 96 -5.37 -22.07 -3.24
C PHE A 96 -6.47 -21.29 -3.95
N SER A 97 -7.59 -21.12 -3.28
CA SER A 97 -8.70 -20.26 -3.70
C SER A 97 -8.90 -19.16 -2.66
N LEU A 98 -9.34 -17.98 -3.11
CA LEU A 98 -9.66 -16.87 -2.22
C LEU A 98 -10.90 -17.18 -1.37
N THR A 99 -10.85 -16.86 -0.09
CA THR A 99 -12.02 -16.91 0.81
C THR A 99 -12.73 -15.54 0.83
N PRO A 100 -13.99 -15.48 1.31
CA PRO A 100 -14.65 -14.20 1.59
C PRO A 100 -13.80 -13.28 2.47
N ALA A 101 -13.20 -13.83 3.52
CA ALA A 101 -12.30 -13.13 4.43
C ALA A 101 -11.04 -12.60 3.73
N GLY A 102 -10.48 -13.35 2.78
CA GLY A 102 -9.35 -12.89 1.96
C GLY A 102 -9.71 -11.75 1.03
N PHE A 103 -10.91 -11.76 0.46
CA PHE A 103 -11.40 -10.66 -0.34
C PHE A 103 -11.57 -9.39 0.48
N ALA A 104 -12.23 -9.49 1.65
CA ALA A 104 -12.33 -8.37 2.58
C ALA A 104 -10.95 -7.83 2.99
N ALA A 105 -10.01 -8.72 3.36
CA ALA A 105 -8.65 -8.33 3.69
C ALA A 105 -7.95 -7.56 2.56
N MET A 106 -8.13 -7.99 1.31
CA MET A 106 -7.61 -7.29 0.14
C MET A 106 -8.23 -5.89 0.01
N LEU A 107 -9.57 -5.77 0.07
CA LEU A 107 -10.26 -4.48 -0.08
C LEU A 107 -9.87 -3.48 1.00
N LEU A 108 -9.71 -3.93 2.26
CA LEU A 108 -9.25 -3.09 3.35
C LEU A 108 -7.81 -2.60 3.13
N ASN A 109 -6.93 -3.49 2.67
CA ASN A 109 -5.53 -3.14 2.43
C ASN A 109 -5.34 -2.22 1.21
N LEU A 110 -6.15 -2.35 0.16
CA LEU A 110 -6.09 -1.49 -1.03
C LEU A 110 -6.43 -0.02 -0.71
N GLN A 111 -7.17 0.23 0.36
CA GLN A 111 -7.61 1.57 0.76
C GLN A 111 -6.54 2.35 1.55
N ILE A 112 -5.49 1.69 2.03
CA ILE A 112 -4.55 2.29 2.97
C ILE A 112 -3.18 2.47 2.33
N VAL A 113 -2.64 3.67 2.49
CA VAL A 113 -1.23 3.96 2.24
C VAL A 113 -0.57 4.50 3.50
N ARG A 114 0.53 3.89 3.94
CA ARG A 114 1.23 4.24 5.20
C ARG A 114 2.65 4.77 4.99
N ASP A 115 3.38 4.16 4.06
CA ASP A 115 4.81 4.42 3.86
C ASP A 115 5.05 5.79 3.20
N ASP A 116 6.21 6.39 3.44
CA ASP A 116 6.65 7.55 2.66
C ASP A 116 6.85 7.09 1.21
N PRO A 117 5.99 7.54 0.27
CA PRO A 117 6.01 7.04 -1.09
C PRO A 117 7.27 7.47 -1.84
N THR A 118 7.99 8.46 -1.33
CA THR A 118 9.20 8.98 -1.95
C THR A 118 10.47 8.24 -1.51
N VAL A 119 10.35 7.36 -0.51
CA VAL A 119 11.43 6.50 -0.01
C VAL A 119 11.16 5.05 -0.41
N ASP A 120 9.96 4.54 -0.15
CA ASP A 120 9.52 3.21 -0.57
C ASP A 120 8.14 3.28 -1.23
N GLY A 121 8.09 3.96 -2.38
CA GLY A 121 6.88 4.12 -3.20
C GLY A 121 6.32 2.83 -3.79
N ARG A 122 7.05 1.72 -3.65
CA ARG A 122 6.68 0.43 -4.24
C ARG A 122 5.31 -0.05 -3.80
N ARG A 123 4.92 0.24 -2.56
CA ARG A 123 3.59 -0.13 -2.05
C ARG A 123 2.48 0.63 -2.77
N PHE A 124 2.56 1.96 -2.79
CA PHE A 124 1.57 2.80 -3.46
C PHE A 124 1.49 2.46 -4.95
N GLU A 125 2.64 2.37 -5.63
CA GLU A 125 2.70 2.05 -7.05
C GLU A 125 2.06 0.70 -7.37
N PHE A 126 2.32 -0.31 -6.53
CA PHE A 126 1.72 -1.62 -6.69
C PHE A 126 0.22 -1.61 -6.42
N GLN A 127 -0.25 -1.01 -5.33
CA GLN A 127 -1.67 -0.90 -5.02
C GLN A 127 -2.42 -0.15 -6.14
N ARG A 128 -1.88 0.98 -6.62
CA ARG A 128 -2.41 1.75 -7.75
C ARG A 128 -2.54 0.90 -9.01
N ALA A 129 -1.48 0.16 -9.36
CA ALA A 129 -1.50 -0.74 -10.52
C ALA A 129 -2.51 -1.89 -10.34
N LEU A 130 -2.60 -2.48 -9.14
CA LEU A 130 -3.57 -3.53 -8.83
C LEU A 130 -5.01 -3.04 -8.96
N VAL A 131 -5.34 -1.88 -8.40
CA VAL A 131 -6.69 -1.29 -8.51
C VAL A 131 -7.04 -1.03 -9.96
N SER A 132 -6.10 -0.46 -10.73
CA SER A 132 -6.28 -0.20 -12.16
C SER A 132 -6.55 -1.50 -12.93
N MET A 133 -5.75 -2.53 -12.68
CA MET A 133 -5.89 -3.83 -13.33
C MET A 133 -7.19 -4.51 -12.92
N ALA A 134 -7.58 -4.44 -11.65
CA ALA A 134 -8.85 -4.98 -11.19
C ALA A 134 -10.03 -4.29 -11.88
N ASN A 135 -10.01 -2.95 -11.99
CA ASN A 135 -11.04 -2.21 -12.71
C ASN A 135 -11.14 -2.64 -14.17
N VAL A 136 -10.02 -2.75 -14.88
CA VAL A 136 -10.01 -3.22 -16.28
C VAL A 136 -10.54 -4.65 -16.38
N VAL A 137 -10.09 -5.57 -15.52
CA VAL A 137 -10.52 -6.97 -15.55
C VAL A 137 -12.01 -7.10 -15.26
N LEU A 138 -12.52 -6.43 -14.22
CA LEU A 138 -13.92 -6.51 -13.85
C LEU A 138 -14.83 -5.85 -14.91
N ASP A 139 -14.42 -4.73 -15.51
CA ASP A 139 -15.15 -4.09 -16.62
C ASP A 139 -15.22 -5.02 -17.84
N ARG A 140 -14.11 -5.72 -18.17
CA ARG A 140 -14.12 -6.73 -19.24
C ARG A 140 -14.98 -7.93 -18.94
N LEU A 141 -15.01 -8.40 -17.69
CA LEU A 141 -15.89 -9.49 -17.29
C LEU A 141 -17.37 -9.10 -17.44
N LEU A 142 -17.73 -7.83 -17.22
CA LEU A 142 -19.08 -7.31 -17.46
C LEU A 142 -19.50 -7.29 -18.94
N GLU A 143 -18.55 -7.32 -19.87
CA GLU A 143 -18.81 -7.38 -21.31
C GLU A 143 -18.99 -8.83 -21.82
N LEU A 144 -18.60 -9.83 -21.03
CA LEU A 144 -18.73 -11.24 -21.40
C LEU A 144 -20.18 -11.73 -21.24
N PRO A 145 -20.63 -12.71 -22.04
CA PRO A 145 -21.92 -13.36 -21.83
C PRO A 145 -22.01 -13.93 -20.41
N SER A 146 -23.13 -13.72 -19.74
CA SER A 146 -23.38 -14.25 -18.40
C SER A 146 -23.22 -15.77 -18.39
N ASP A 147 -22.29 -16.28 -17.56
CA ASP A 147 -22.16 -17.72 -17.33
C ASP A 147 -23.13 -18.15 -16.21
N PRO A 148 -24.21 -18.89 -16.54
CA PRO A 148 -25.21 -19.28 -15.56
C PRO A 148 -24.67 -20.24 -14.48
N GLY A 149 -23.51 -20.87 -14.68
CA GLY A 149 -22.94 -21.85 -13.74
C GLY A 149 -22.33 -21.24 -12.47
N LEU A 150 -21.99 -19.95 -12.47
CA LEU A 150 -21.34 -19.26 -11.34
C LEU A 150 -22.33 -18.54 -10.41
N GLY A 151 -23.58 -18.36 -10.83
CA GLY A 151 -24.52 -17.41 -10.22
C GLY A 151 -24.80 -17.65 -8.73
N PRO A 152 -25.38 -18.81 -8.35
CA PRO A 152 -25.77 -19.07 -6.95
C PRO A 152 -24.59 -19.18 -5.97
N SER A 153 -23.49 -19.83 -6.39
CA SER A 153 -22.31 -20.02 -5.54
C SER A 153 -21.56 -18.72 -5.29
N LEU A 154 -21.53 -17.81 -6.27
CA LEU A 154 -20.91 -16.49 -6.13
C LEU A 154 -21.76 -15.55 -5.25
N ASP A 155 -23.08 -15.69 -5.29
CA ASP A 155 -23.98 -14.90 -4.48
C ASP A 155 -23.87 -15.24 -2.99
N GLU A 156 -23.88 -16.54 -2.66
CA GLU A 156 -23.58 -17.03 -1.30
C GLU A 156 -22.19 -16.58 -0.82
N TRP A 157 -21.22 -16.52 -1.73
CA TRP A 157 -19.88 -16.04 -1.43
C TRP A 157 -19.87 -14.55 -1.07
N PHE A 158 -20.59 -13.70 -1.81
CA PHE A 158 -20.72 -12.27 -1.47
C PHE A 158 -21.53 -12.05 -0.19
N ASP A 159 -22.58 -12.82 0.06
CA ASP A 159 -23.32 -12.77 1.34
C ASP A 159 -22.37 -13.12 2.52
N ALA A 160 -21.49 -14.10 2.33
CA ALA A 160 -20.46 -14.43 3.31
C ALA A 160 -19.40 -13.32 3.49
N VAL A 161 -19.12 -12.50 2.47
CA VAL A 161 -18.26 -11.32 2.60
C VAL A 161 -18.97 -10.24 3.42
N ASP A 162 -20.23 -9.96 3.10
CA ASP A 162 -21.01 -8.90 3.75
C ASP A 162 -21.32 -9.22 5.22
N ALA A 163 -21.39 -10.50 5.58
CA ALA A 163 -21.54 -10.97 6.95
C ALA A 163 -20.25 -10.89 7.80
N LEU A 164 -19.11 -10.47 7.25
CA LEU A 164 -17.87 -10.39 7.99
C LEU A 164 -17.89 -9.25 9.01
N GLU A 165 -17.60 -9.63 10.26
CA GLU A 165 -17.48 -8.71 11.37
C GLU A 165 -16.07 -8.67 11.96
N VAL A 166 -15.71 -7.50 12.48
CA VAL A 166 -14.52 -7.31 13.33
C VAL A 166 -14.99 -6.65 14.61
N LEU A 167 -14.64 -7.23 15.76
CA LEU A 167 -15.08 -6.76 17.09
C LEU A 167 -16.62 -6.60 17.18
N GLY A 168 -17.37 -7.53 16.55
CA GLY A 168 -18.84 -7.57 16.59
C GLY A 168 -19.52 -6.48 15.76
N ARG A 169 -18.84 -5.95 14.73
CA ARG A 169 -19.38 -4.93 13.84
C ARG A 169 -19.10 -5.27 12.39
N PRO A 170 -20.07 -5.03 11.47
CA PRO A 170 -19.86 -5.26 10.05
C PRO A 170 -18.77 -4.32 9.52
N VAL A 171 -17.88 -4.87 8.70
CA VAL A 171 -16.77 -4.11 8.10
C VAL A 171 -16.96 -3.88 6.61
N MET A 172 -17.63 -4.81 5.92
CA MET A 172 -17.88 -4.72 4.49
C MET A 172 -19.14 -3.90 4.23
N THR A 173 -18.95 -2.70 3.69
CA THR A 173 -20.01 -1.75 3.37
C THR A 173 -19.86 -1.26 1.94
N ASP A 174 -20.92 -0.71 1.34
CA ASP A 174 -20.87 -0.13 -0.01
C ASP A 174 -19.74 0.91 -0.16
N ALA A 175 -19.49 1.70 0.90
CA ALA A 175 -18.41 2.66 0.92
C ALA A 175 -17.02 1.99 0.85
N VAL A 176 -16.82 0.86 1.54
CA VAL A 176 -15.57 0.09 1.50
C VAL A 176 -15.35 -0.50 0.11
N TYR A 177 -16.39 -1.01 -0.55
CA TYR A 177 -16.31 -1.51 -1.91
C TYR A 177 -15.98 -0.39 -2.90
N ALA A 178 -16.72 0.71 -2.86
CA ALA A 178 -16.51 1.86 -3.74
C ALA A 178 -15.10 2.43 -3.59
N ASP A 179 -14.59 2.52 -2.35
CA ASP A 179 -13.27 3.09 -2.06
C ASP A 179 -12.12 2.21 -2.52
N ALA A 180 -12.23 0.89 -2.34
CA ALA A 180 -11.16 -0.04 -2.69
C ALA A 180 -10.82 -0.04 -4.19
N PHE A 181 -11.81 0.24 -5.03
CA PHE A 181 -11.65 0.28 -6.50
C PHE A 181 -11.50 1.70 -7.06
N ASN A 182 -11.53 2.73 -6.21
CA ASN A 182 -11.37 4.11 -6.63
C ASN A 182 -9.89 4.53 -6.63
N VAL A 183 -9.24 4.34 -7.78
CA VAL A 183 -7.82 4.71 -7.97
C VAL A 183 -7.57 6.21 -7.75
N LEU A 184 -8.50 7.08 -8.14
CA LEU A 184 -8.36 8.53 -7.96
C LEU A 184 -8.38 8.90 -6.49
N ARG A 185 -9.23 8.24 -5.69
CA ARG A 185 -9.24 8.40 -4.24
C ARG A 185 -7.95 7.91 -3.59
N LEU A 186 -7.35 6.83 -4.09
CA LEU A 186 -6.04 6.35 -3.64
C LEU A 186 -4.95 7.41 -3.92
N VAL A 187 -4.95 7.99 -5.12
CA VAL A 187 -4.03 9.08 -5.51
C VAL A 187 -4.26 10.33 -4.64
N GLU A 188 -5.51 10.71 -4.38
CA GLU A 188 -5.87 11.84 -3.53
C GLU A 188 -5.37 11.67 -2.09
N ARG A 189 -5.63 10.50 -1.46
CA ARG A 189 -5.09 10.16 -0.15
C ARG A 189 -3.56 10.23 -0.13
N GLN A 190 -2.91 9.81 -1.21
CA GLN A 190 -1.46 9.94 -1.35
C GLN A 190 -1.00 11.39 -1.44
N GLN A 191 -1.74 12.25 -2.16
CA GLN A 191 -1.45 13.68 -2.22
C GLN A 191 -1.57 14.32 -0.84
N GLU A 192 -2.65 14.04 -0.10
CA GLU A 192 -2.82 14.56 1.27
C GLU A 192 -1.66 14.15 2.18
N ARG A 193 -1.23 12.89 2.09
CA ARG A 193 -0.09 12.38 2.85
C ARG A 193 1.21 13.09 2.51
N VAL A 194 1.48 13.28 1.22
CA VAL A 194 2.71 13.97 0.76
C VAL A 194 2.69 15.44 1.19
N ARG A 195 1.52 16.12 1.16
CA ARG A 195 1.37 17.48 1.72
C ARG A 195 1.69 17.54 3.22
N GLN A 196 1.30 16.51 3.99
CA GLN A 196 1.66 16.43 5.40
C GLN A 196 3.16 16.26 5.60
N LEU A 197 3.80 15.39 4.82
CA LEU A 197 5.25 15.15 4.88
C LEU A 197 6.05 16.40 4.47
N GLU A 198 5.60 17.12 3.44
CA GLU A 198 6.19 18.41 3.05
C GLU A 198 6.11 19.43 4.18
N ARG A 199 4.92 19.61 4.79
CA ARG A 199 4.75 20.51 5.94
C ARG A 199 5.68 20.15 7.11
N LEU A 200 5.87 18.86 7.39
CA LEU A 200 6.80 18.41 8.42
C LEU A 200 8.26 18.73 8.06
N ALA A 201 8.65 18.58 6.80
CA ALA A 201 9.98 18.94 6.33
C ALA A 201 10.21 20.46 6.38
N GLU A 202 9.22 21.27 6.02
CA GLU A 202 9.26 22.73 6.15
C GLU A 202 9.37 23.18 7.62
N ALA A 203 8.64 22.53 8.52
CA ALA A 203 8.76 22.78 9.96
C ALA A 203 10.17 22.43 10.48
N ARG A 204 10.74 21.29 10.07
CA ARG A 204 12.13 20.89 10.42
C ARG A 204 13.16 21.89 9.88
N LEU A 205 12.99 22.36 8.65
CA LEU A 205 13.88 23.36 8.06
C LEU A 205 13.83 24.67 8.86
N SER A 206 12.63 25.08 9.25
CA SER A 206 12.41 26.29 10.05
C SER A 206 13.04 26.15 11.44
N SER A 207 12.87 25.00 12.12
CA SER A 207 13.48 24.75 13.43
C SER A 207 15.01 24.65 13.38
N ALA A 208 15.57 24.18 12.27
CA ALA A 208 17.01 24.08 12.07
C ALA A 208 17.67 25.41 11.68
N ALA A 209 16.89 26.46 11.36
CA ALA A 209 17.40 27.74 10.85
C ALA A 209 18.28 28.49 11.86
N ALA A 210 17.80 28.64 13.10
CA ALA A 210 18.51 29.37 14.15
C ALA A 210 19.82 28.68 14.60
N PRO A 211 19.84 27.35 14.88
CA PRO A 211 21.08 26.65 15.21
C PRO A 211 22.16 26.77 14.12
N ALA A 212 21.80 26.71 12.84
CA ALA A 212 22.80 26.84 11.77
C ALA A 212 23.22 28.29 11.50
N ALA A 213 22.40 29.28 11.85
CA ALA A 213 22.81 30.68 11.83
C ALA A 213 23.86 30.95 12.91
N LEU A 214 23.63 30.46 14.14
CA LEU A 214 24.59 30.53 15.25
C LEU A 214 25.90 29.81 14.91
N ALA A 215 25.83 28.60 14.36
CA ALA A 215 27.02 27.85 13.95
C ALA A 215 27.83 28.57 12.85
N ARG A 216 27.15 29.26 11.91
CA ARG A 216 27.82 30.09 10.89
C ARG A 216 28.44 31.36 11.45
N GLN A 217 27.80 32.01 12.43
CA GLN A 217 28.35 33.19 13.11
C GLN A 217 29.58 32.81 13.95
N ALA A 218 29.54 31.69 14.67
CA ALA A 218 30.70 31.18 15.40
C ALA A 218 31.90 30.89 14.48
N ARG A 219 31.66 30.40 13.25
CA ARG A 219 32.71 30.22 12.22
C ARG A 219 33.38 31.53 11.83
N LEU A 220 32.60 32.59 11.59
CA LEU A 220 33.15 33.90 11.21
C LEU A 220 34.01 34.47 12.34
N ALA A 221 33.56 34.34 13.59
CA ALA A 221 34.31 34.80 14.76
C ALA A 221 35.63 34.01 15.01
N GLN A 222 35.68 32.71 14.68
CA GLN A 222 36.89 31.89 14.83
C GLN A 222 37.89 32.04 13.68
N ALA A 223 37.42 32.32 12.46
CA ALA A 223 38.29 32.55 11.30
C ALA A 223 39.21 33.78 11.47
N ASP A 224 38.79 34.76 12.27
CA ASP A 224 39.57 35.96 12.58
C ASP A 224 40.65 35.74 13.66
N GLY A 225 40.77 34.53 14.24
CA GLY A 225 41.56 34.29 15.44
C GLY A 225 42.40 33.01 15.45
N LEU A 226 42.91 32.51 14.31
CA LEU A 226 43.76 31.29 14.28
C LEU A 226 45.26 31.61 14.24
N PRO A 227 45.98 31.62 15.38
CA PRO A 227 47.43 31.47 15.42
C PRO A 227 47.85 29.98 15.44
N GLY A 228 48.96 29.68 14.77
CA GLY A 228 49.90 28.55 14.95
C GLY A 228 49.36 27.13 15.25
N THR A 229 49.64 26.18 14.35
CA THR A 229 49.30 24.74 14.45
C THR A 229 49.80 24.03 15.72
N THR A 230 48.96 23.89 16.74
CA THR A 230 49.14 22.92 17.85
C THR A 230 48.05 21.82 17.84
N ASP A 231 48.28 20.72 18.56
CA ASP A 231 47.31 19.60 18.69
C ASP A 231 45.97 20.03 19.33
N ALA A 232 46.01 21.08 20.16
CA ALA A 232 44.82 21.70 20.75
C ALA A 232 43.96 22.40 19.67
N ASP A 233 44.60 23.02 18.68
CA ASP A 233 43.92 23.70 17.57
C ASP A 233 43.24 22.70 16.64
N LEU A 234 43.87 21.54 16.39
CA LEU A 234 43.26 20.45 15.61
C LEU A 234 41.99 19.91 16.29
N THR A 235 42.03 19.74 17.61
CA THR A 235 40.87 19.28 18.39
C THR A 235 39.72 20.29 18.35
N ALA A 236 40.03 21.58 18.50
CA ALA A 236 39.06 22.66 18.39
C ALA A 236 38.46 22.77 16.98
N MET A 237 39.28 22.59 15.93
CA MET A 237 38.83 22.55 14.54
C MET A 237 37.88 21.37 14.28
N LEU A 238 38.19 20.18 14.78
CA LEU A 238 37.34 18.99 14.62
C LEU A 238 36.01 19.12 15.36
N GLN A 239 36.00 19.69 16.57
CA GLN A 239 34.77 19.99 17.30
C GLN A 239 33.90 21.00 16.54
N THR A 240 34.52 22.02 15.96
CA THR A 240 33.84 23.03 15.13
C THR A 240 33.25 22.39 13.87
N ALA A 241 34.01 21.55 13.16
CA ALA A 241 33.53 20.81 12.00
C ALA A 241 32.35 19.89 12.35
N ARG A 242 32.40 19.20 13.49
CA ARG A 242 31.30 18.36 13.98
C ARG A 242 30.04 19.18 14.32
N SER A 243 30.21 20.31 15.00
CA SER A 243 29.10 21.22 15.33
C SER A 243 28.45 21.80 14.07
N LEU A 244 29.27 22.18 13.08
CA LEU A 244 28.81 22.65 11.77
C LEU A 244 28.08 21.56 10.99
N ALA A 245 28.61 20.35 10.97
CA ALA A 245 27.94 19.21 10.34
C ALA A 245 26.60 18.93 11.04
N ALA A 246 26.56 18.94 12.37
CA ALA A 246 25.36 18.74 13.17
C ALA A 246 24.28 19.81 12.92
N ALA A 247 24.69 21.06 12.62
CA ALA A 247 23.75 22.14 12.30
C ALA A 247 23.35 22.20 10.82
N GLY A 248 24.27 21.87 9.90
CA GLY A 248 24.07 22.00 8.45
C GLY A 248 23.40 20.79 7.79
N LEU A 249 23.71 19.57 8.22
CA LEU A 249 23.14 18.35 7.63
C LEU A 249 21.62 18.26 7.78
N PRO A 250 21.00 18.60 8.94
CA PRO A 250 19.54 18.60 9.06
C PRO A 250 18.85 19.57 8.10
N GLN A 251 19.46 20.74 7.82
CA GLN A 251 18.91 21.70 6.86
C GLN A 251 18.96 21.18 5.43
N LEU A 252 20.09 20.59 5.04
CA LEU A 252 20.26 20.00 3.72
C LEU A 252 19.28 18.84 3.52
N ALA A 253 19.13 17.97 4.53
CA ALA A 253 18.17 16.88 4.51
C ALA A 253 16.73 17.38 4.35
N ALA A 254 16.31 18.36 5.18
CA ALA A 254 14.96 18.92 5.09
C ALA A 254 14.69 19.61 3.74
N ARG A 255 15.67 20.31 3.16
CA ARG A 255 15.56 20.89 1.81
C ARG A 255 15.43 19.83 0.73
N ALA A 256 16.23 18.77 0.80
CA ALA A 256 16.16 17.65 -0.14
C ALA A 256 14.78 16.96 -0.07
N ASP A 257 14.26 16.74 1.14
CA ASP A 257 12.92 16.20 1.37
C ASP A 257 11.84 17.09 0.71
N ILE A 258 11.86 18.41 0.91
CA ILE A 258 10.90 19.36 0.30
C ILE A 258 10.96 19.28 -1.24
N VAL A 259 12.16 19.30 -1.82
CA VAL A 259 12.33 19.20 -3.29
C VAL A 259 11.72 17.89 -3.80
N ARG A 260 11.98 16.79 -3.09
CA ARG A 260 11.46 15.46 -3.42
C ARG A 260 9.92 15.42 -3.36
N TYR A 261 9.31 15.94 -2.28
CA TYR A 261 7.85 15.97 -2.14
C TYR A 261 7.16 16.84 -3.19
N ARG A 262 7.74 18.01 -3.53
CA ARG A 262 7.21 18.86 -4.61
C ARG A 262 7.26 18.20 -5.98
N ALA A 263 8.34 17.49 -6.28
CA ALA A 263 8.42 16.70 -7.51
C ALA A 263 7.36 15.61 -7.55
N TYR A 264 7.14 14.93 -6.41
CA TYR A 264 6.12 13.89 -6.29
C TYR A 264 4.69 14.43 -6.41
N HIS A 265 4.42 15.65 -5.92
CA HIS A 265 3.13 16.32 -6.14
C HIS A 265 2.78 16.49 -7.63
N ARG A 266 3.76 16.85 -8.47
CA ARG A 266 3.55 16.96 -9.92
C ARG A 266 3.20 15.59 -10.51
N TYR A 267 3.96 14.56 -10.15
CA TYR A 267 3.69 13.19 -10.57
C TYR A 267 2.27 12.73 -10.20
N LEU A 268 1.82 12.96 -8.97
CA LEU A 268 0.47 12.57 -8.56
C LEU A 268 -0.63 13.37 -9.30
N ALA A 269 -0.38 14.61 -9.68
CA ALA A 269 -1.31 15.41 -10.48
C ALA A 269 -1.41 14.90 -11.92
N GLU A 270 -0.28 14.52 -12.53
CA GLU A 270 -0.24 13.88 -13.84
C GLU A 270 -0.98 12.53 -13.83
N LEU A 271 -0.75 11.70 -12.81
CA LEU A 271 -1.50 10.44 -12.61
C LEU A 271 -3.01 10.67 -12.46
N THR A 272 -3.42 11.71 -11.72
CA THR A 272 -4.84 12.06 -11.57
C THR A 272 -5.46 12.34 -12.93
N THR A 273 -4.77 13.12 -13.76
CA THR A 273 -5.22 13.48 -15.11
C THR A 273 -5.33 12.23 -16.00
N LEU A 274 -4.30 11.38 -16.01
CA LEU A 274 -4.27 10.13 -16.78
C LEU A 274 -5.44 9.21 -16.40
N TYR A 275 -5.68 9.02 -15.11
CA TYR A 275 -6.71 8.08 -14.69
C TYR A 275 -8.13 8.61 -14.79
N ALA A 276 -8.33 9.92 -14.68
CA ALA A 276 -9.62 10.52 -14.93
C ALA A 276 -10.09 10.31 -16.38
N SER A 277 -9.16 10.21 -17.35
CA SER A 277 -9.50 9.96 -18.75
C SER A 277 -9.58 8.47 -19.11
N GLU A 278 -8.72 7.63 -18.52
CA GLU A 278 -8.53 6.24 -18.97
C GLU A 278 -9.28 5.19 -18.15
N LEU A 279 -9.58 5.44 -16.88
CA LEU A 279 -10.12 4.41 -15.98
C LEU A 279 -11.54 4.71 -15.52
N LYS A 280 -12.42 3.74 -15.76
CA LYS A 280 -13.74 3.67 -15.13
C LYS A 280 -13.59 2.96 -13.80
N VAL A 281 -14.15 3.55 -12.74
CA VAL A 281 -14.33 2.86 -11.47
C VAL A 281 -15.44 1.84 -11.64
N VAL A 282 -15.17 0.60 -11.27
CA VAL A 282 -16.15 -0.47 -11.40
C VAL A 282 -17.22 -0.33 -10.30
N ASP A 283 -18.48 -0.35 -10.73
CA ASP A 283 -19.63 -0.46 -9.84
C ASP A 283 -19.75 -1.92 -9.38
N MET A 284 -19.33 -2.20 -8.15
CA MET A 284 -19.39 -3.54 -7.57
C MET A 284 -20.82 -4.05 -7.38
N ALA A 285 -21.80 -3.16 -7.16
CA ALA A 285 -23.20 -3.57 -7.09
C ALA A 285 -23.68 -4.04 -8.47
N ARG A 286 -23.31 -3.32 -9.53
CA ARG A 286 -23.55 -3.77 -10.91
C ARG A 286 -22.83 -5.07 -11.22
N PHE A 287 -21.55 -5.19 -10.86
CA PHE A 287 -20.77 -6.41 -11.07
C PHE A 287 -21.43 -7.61 -10.40
N ARG A 288 -21.78 -7.49 -9.11
CA ARG A 288 -22.48 -8.54 -8.36
C ARG A 288 -23.79 -8.93 -9.04
N ARG A 289 -24.63 -7.96 -9.43
CA ARG A 289 -25.90 -8.24 -10.13
C ARG A 289 -25.71 -9.04 -11.41
N VAL A 290 -24.79 -8.60 -12.28
CA VAL A 290 -24.54 -9.24 -13.59
C VAL A 290 -23.98 -10.64 -13.41
N MET A 291 -23.02 -10.82 -12.51
CA MET A 291 -22.35 -12.11 -12.30
C MET A 291 -23.22 -13.13 -11.53
N THR A 292 -24.15 -12.66 -10.70
CA THR A 292 -25.09 -13.53 -9.96
C THR A 292 -26.41 -13.77 -10.71
N GLY A 293 -26.67 -13.03 -11.79
CA GLY A 293 -27.91 -13.12 -12.56
C GLY A 293 -29.14 -12.53 -11.86
N ARG A 294 -28.97 -11.69 -10.82
CA ARG A 294 -30.07 -11.02 -10.13
C ARG A 294 -30.59 -9.82 -10.95
N PRO A 295 -31.91 -9.70 -11.20
CA PRO A 295 -32.50 -8.49 -11.78
C PRO A 295 -32.41 -7.30 -10.82
N ALA A 296 -32.53 -6.08 -11.38
CA ALA A 296 -32.41 -4.80 -10.68
C ALA A 296 -33.49 -4.59 -9.61
#